data_AF-A0A7C4JI72-F1
#
_entry.id   AF-A0A7C4JI72-F1
#
_cell.length_a   1.000
_cell.length_b   1.000
_cell.length_c   1.000
_cell.angle_alpha   90.00
_cell.angle_beta   90.00
_cell.angle_gamma   90.00
#
_symmetry.space_group_name_H-M   'P 1'
#
loop_
_entity.id
_entity.type
_entity.pdbx_description
1 polymer ?
#
loop_
_entity_poly.entity_id
_entity_poly.type
_entity_poly.pdbx_seq_one_letter_code
_entity_poly.pdbx_strand_id
1 'polypeptide(L)'
;MKRLWVMALLGITGALGLAQMPLVQNVTLECIRPVAVIAGDFNADGWDDIALACHSCNLIPVLLNPGSKVCPAPCPVSWPAPKAFVLADAPVALAWGLVFDRTKDAYEIRLFTATQYQPAWTSFKVAEPLTLKLAPLPTVTATHIALGDFNGDGILDLAVLDSLGLKIVFPTAKIDPIDLAPYAQVCHVAFLAGGDFDRDGDLDLVVASNNSLLFFENECLGKFKYRTSLVLGHMLRAIAVADFDDDGKADLAVVDPAFSAFTYVHNEGCWSFSIAQRIKLDGEPVAIVAADFNRDGRLDLAVAEYGADRVTILANLGGKFGVDRQIAVGKNPISLAVGDFDRNGILDLAVALYGGGPSGTGPALQVVYNPMCAADDCAKKPPCEPVKPPCQTP
;
A
#
# COMPACT_ATOMS: atom_id res chain seq x y z
N MET A 1 69.05 -25.53 8.22
CA MET A 1 67.86 -24.71 8.53
C MET A 1 68.05 -23.31 7.96
N LYS A 2 67.47 -23.01 6.81
CA LYS A 2 67.27 -21.64 6.29
C LYS A 2 65.85 -21.61 5.74
N ARG A 3 64.93 -20.95 6.44
CA ARG A 3 63.51 -20.85 6.05
C ARG A 3 63.38 -19.70 5.05
N LEU A 4 62.94 -20.04 3.84
CA LEU A 4 62.38 -19.11 2.86
C LEU A 4 61.08 -18.54 3.43
N TRP A 5 60.94 -17.21 3.42
CA TRP A 5 59.65 -16.55 3.56
C TRP A 5 59.22 -16.06 2.18
N VAL A 6 58.18 -16.69 1.64
CA VAL A 6 57.44 -16.19 0.48
C VAL A 6 56.34 -15.29 1.04
N MET A 7 56.46 -13.97 0.89
CA MET A 7 55.33 -13.07 1.05
C MET A 7 54.57 -13.04 -0.27
N ALA A 8 53.39 -13.67 -0.29
CA ALA A 8 52.43 -13.48 -1.37
C ALA A 8 51.78 -12.09 -1.22
N LEU A 9 52.03 -11.20 -2.17
CA LEU A 9 51.15 -10.07 -2.44
C LEU A 9 49.85 -10.64 -3.03
N LEU A 10 48.75 -10.54 -2.30
CA LEU A 10 47.42 -10.57 -2.89
C LEU A 10 46.81 -9.19 -2.71
N GLY A 11 46.92 -8.38 -3.77
CA GLY A 11 46.08 -7.23 -3.97
C GLY A 11 44.66 -7.72 -4.21
N ILE A 12 43.77 -7.46 -3.26
CA ILE A 12 42.33 -7.45 -3.48
C ILE A 12 41.86 -6.06 -3.05
N THR A 13 42.02 -5.08 -3.93
CA THR A 13 41.20 -3.86 -3.88
C THR A 13 39.84 -4.20 -4.47
N GLY A 14 39.08 -5.01 -3.75
CA GLY A 14 37.65 -5.14 -3.94
C GLY A 14 37.01 -4.16 -2.97
N ALA A 15 36.51 -3.03 -3.48
CA ALA A 15 35.59 -2.21 -2.71
C ALA A 15 34.33 -3.05 -2.47
N LEU A 16 34.24 -3.67 -1.30
CA LEU A 16 32.96 -4.14 -0.75
C LEU A 16 32.12 -2.86 -0.55
N GLY A 17 31.27 -2.56 -1.53
CA GLY A 17 30.24 -1.54 -1.38
C GLY A 17 29.36 -1.96 -0.21
N LEU A 18 29.47 -1.24 0.91
CA LEU A 18 28.58 -1.44 2.04
C LEU A 18 27.18 -1.06 1.58
N ALA A 19 26.25 -2.02 1.53
CA ALA A 19 24.84 -1.72 1.41
C ALA A 19 24.48 -0.71 2.50
N GLN A 20 24.02 0.47 2.10
CA GLN A 20 23.65 1.50 3.06
C GLN A 20 22.42 1.05 3.83
N MET A 21 22.44 1.20 5.15
CA MET A 21 21.29 0.88 5.98
C MET A 21 20.21 1.97 5.79
N PRO A 22 18.92 1.60 5.71
CA PRO A 22 17.85 2.57 5.61
C PRO A 22 17.77 3.43 6.87
N LEU A 23 17.47 4.71 6.68
CA LEU A 23 17.22 5.64 7.77
C LEU A 23 15.76 5.50 8.20
N VAL A 24 15.52 5.19 9.47
CA VAL A 24 14.16 5.14 10.04
C VAL A 24 13.93 6.39 10.90
N GLN A 25 12.99 7.23 10.47
CA GLN A 25 12.59 8.44 11.18
C GLN A 25 11.28 8.21 11.94
N ASN A 26 11.28 8.55 13.22
CA ASN A 26 10.04 8.63 14.00
C ASN A 26 9.28 9.91 13.66
N VAL A 27 7.99 9.80 13.33
CA VAL A 27 7.10 10.94 13.16
C VAL A 27 6.15 11.00 14.35
N THR A 28 6.22 12.09 15.12
CA THR A 28 5.39 12.29 16.31
C THR A 28 4.06 12.91 15.94
N LEU A 29 2.96 12.25 16.29
CA LEU A 29 1.60 12.69 15.98
C LEU A 29 0.60 12.16 17.03
N GLU A 30 -0.51 12.88 17.22
CA GLU A 30 -1.59 12.51 18.15
C GLU A 30 -2.52 11.46 17.53
N CYS A 31 -1.97 10.26 17.28
CA CYS A 31 -2.74 9.12 16.79
C CYS A 31 -2.78 8.03 17.84
N ILE A 32 -3.98 7.71 18.30
CA ILE A 32 -4.23 6.56 19.15
C ILE A 32 -4.78 5.46 18.25
N ARG A 33 -4.06 4.34 18.21
CA ARG A 33 -4.43 3.16 17.41
C ARG A 33 -4.52 3.48 15.91
N PRO A 34 -3.39 3.69 15.22
CA PRO A 34 -3.42 3.79 13.78
C PRO A 34 -4.01 2.51 13.19
N VAL A 35 -4.67 2.62 12.03
CA VAL A 35 -5.26 1.46 11.32
C VAL A 35 -4.93 1.43 9.83
N ALA A 36 -4.67 2.59 9.23
CA ALA A 36 -4.23 2.70 7.84
C ALA A 36 -3.29 3.89 7.67
N VAL A 37 -2.33 3.75 6.75
CA VAL A 37 -1.53 4.86 6.21
C VAL A 37 -1.69 4.87 4.70
N ILE A 38 -1.78 6.06 4.12
CA ILE A 38 -1.70 6.29 2.68
C ILE A 38 -0.67 7.40 2.42
N ALA A 39 -0.11 7.40 1.22
CA ALA A 39 0.84 8.40 0.78
C ALA A 39 0.53 8.82 -0.67
N GLY A 40 0.88 10.06 -0.99
CA GLY A 40 0.68 10.67 -2.30
C GLY A 40 0.66 12.19 -2.20
N ASP A 41 0.79 12.88 -3.32
CA ASP A 41 0.71 14.35 -3.38
C ASP A 41 -0.75 14.82 -3.17
N PHE A 42 -1.14 15.13 -1.93
CA PHE A 42 -2.52 15.45 -1.59
C PHE A 42 -2.86 16.94 -1.77
N ASN A 43 -1.84 17.78 -1.94
CA ASN A 43 -1.99 19.23 -2.10
C ASN A 43 -1.59 19.73 -3.51
N ALA A 44 -1.16 18.82 -4.40
CA ALA A 44 -0.70 19.07 -5.76
C ALA A 44 0.57 19.95 -5.86
N ASP A 45 1.48 19.88 -4.89
CA ASP A 45 2.78 20.58 -4.92
C ASP A 45 3.94 19.73 -5.49
N GLY A 46 3.62 18.49 -5.87
CA GLY A 46 4.50 17.49 -6.45
C GLY A 46 5.30 16.68 -5.43
N TRP A 47 5.17 16.93 -4.13
CA TRP A 47 5.81 16.14 -3.08
C TRP A 47 4.82 15.15 -2.47
N ASP A 48 5.27 13.93 -2.22
CA ASP A 48 4.41 12.93 -1.57
C ASP A 48 4.18 13.30 -0.10
N ASP A 49 2.90 13.40 0.25
CA ASP A 49 2.37 13.63 1.58
C ASP A 49 2.00 12.30 2.26
N ILE A 50 1.67 12.34 3.55
CA ILE A 50 1.24 11.15 4.31
C ILE A 50 -0.06 11.44 5.05
N ALA A 51 -1.03 10.53 5.00
CA ALA A 51 -2.24 10.58 5.82
C ALA A 51 -2.41 9.28 6.60
N LEU A 52 -2.90 9.41 7.83
CA LEU A 52 -3.07 8.29 8.76
C LEU A 52 -4.54 8.22 9.21
N ALA A 53 -5.12 7.03 9.31
CA ALA A 53 -6.40 6.84 10.00
C ALA A 53 -6.14 6.42 11.44
N CYS A 54 -6.66 7.20 12.38
CA CYS A 54 -6.48 7.00 13.81
C CYS A 54 -7.81 6.66 14.45
N HIS A 55 -7.96 5.38 14.78
CA HIS A 55 -9.26 4.82 15.12
C HIS A 55 -9.79 5.33 16.46
N SER A 56 -9.01 5.28 17.54
CA SER A 56 -9.53 5.61 18.88
C SER A 56 -9.61 7.11 19.18
N CYS A 57 -8.99 7.97 18.37
CA CYS A 57 -9.13 9.43 18.49
C CYS A 57 -10.02 10.03 17.39
N ASN A 58 -10.68 9.20 16.58
CA ASN A 58 -11.55 9.61 15.47
C ASN A 58 -10.91 10.70 14.59
N LEU A 59 -9.63 10.50 14.25
CA LEU A 59 -8.82 11.53 13.59
C LEU A 59 -8.18 11.01 12.31
N ILE A 60 -8.07 11.88 11.32
CA ILE A 60 -7.19 11.70 10.16
C ILE A 60 -6.15 12.83 10.17
N PRO A 61 -4.95 12.63 10.73
CA PRO A 61 -3.83 13.56 10.52
C PRO A 61 -3.27 13.42 9.10
N VAL A 62 -3.09 14.57 8.44
CA VAL A 62 -2.43 14.71 7.13
C VAL A 62 -1.15 15.51 7.30
N LEU A 63 -0.01 14.90 7.00
CA LEU A 63 1.32 15.49 7.02
C LEU A 63 1.66 15.94 5.60
N LEU A 64 1.67 17.26 5.40
CA LEU A 64 2.09 17.84 4.12
C LEU A 64 3.62 17.94 4.07
N ASN A 65 4.23 17.41 3.03
CA ASN A 65 5.68 17.47 2.85
C ASN A 65 6.10 18.92 2.58
N PRO A 66 7.06 19.51 3.33
CA PRO A 66 7.38 20.94 3.23
C PRO A 66 8.24 21.30 2.00
N GLY A 67 8.55 20.35 1.14
CA GLY A 67 8.94 20.58 -0.24
C GLY A 67 10.22 21.37 -0.53
N SER A 68 11.24 21.30 0.33
CA SER A 68 12.40 22.21 0.24
C SER A 68 13.79 21.57 0.21
N LYS A 69 13.92 20.24 0.26
CA LYS A 69 15.22 19.56 0.16
C LYS A 69 15.11 18.28 -0.64
N VAL A 70 15.63 18.30 -1.86
CA VAL A 70 15.96 17.09 -2.62
C VAL A 70 17.25 16.55 -2.01
N CYS A 71 17.18 15.37 -1.41
CA CYS A 71 18.32 14.79 -0.70
C CYS A 71 19.06 13.74 -1.56
N PRO A 72 20.37 13.89 -1.81
CA PRO A 72 21.13 12.92 -2.62
C PRO A 72 21.50 11.63 -1.84
N ALA A 73 21.10 11.51 -0.57
CA ALA A 73 21.27 10.38 0.32
C ALA A 73 20.16 10.46 1.39
N PRO A 74 19.71 9.36 2.01
CA PRO A 74 18.54 9.39 2.88
C PRO A 74 18.76 10.38 4.01
N CYS A 75 17.93 11.42 4.03
CA CYS A 75 17.93 12.46 5.04
C CYS A 75 16.52 12.54 5.63
N PRO A 76 16.36 12.79 6.93
CA PRO A 76 15.03 12.87 7.51
C PRO A 76 14.33 14.14 7.02
N VAL A 77 13.08 14.01 6.57
CA VAL A 77 12.22 15.16 6.24
C VAL A 77 11.76 15.80 7.55
N SER A 78 11.88 17.12 7.65
CA SER A 78 11.34 17.85 8.79
C SER A 78 9.83 18.05 8.63
N TRP A 79 9.04 17.01 8.86
CA TRP A 79 7.58 17.03 8.74
C TRP A 79 6.96 18.15 9.60
N PRO A 80 6.10 19.02 9.04
CA PRO A 80 5.38 20.03 9.80
C PRO A 80 4.30 19.38 10.68
N ALA A 81 3.69 20.19 11.55
CA ALA A 81 2.54 19.75 12.33
C ALA A 81 1.40 19.29 11.39
N PRO A 82 0.75 18.14 11.66
CA PRO A 82 -0.26 17.59 10.77
C PRO A 82 -1.52 18.45 10.75
N LYS A 83 -2.18 18.52 9.59
CA LYS A 83 -3.56 18.98 9.48
C LYS A 83 -4.49 17.84 9.94
N ALA A 84 -5.15 18.03 11.08
CA ALA A 84 -5.91 16.99 11.77
C ALA A 84 -7.41 17.10 11.49
N PHE A 85 -7.98 16.16 10.73
CA PHE A 85 -9.41 16.10 10.44
C PHE A 85 -10.14 15.24 11.47
N VAL A 86 -11.18 15.79 12.10
CA VAL A 86 -11.96 15.12 13.15
C VAL A 86 -13.23 14.52 12.56
N LEU A 87 -13.48 13.26 12.90
CA LEU A 87 -14.64 12.48 12.50
C LEU A 87 -15.59 12.26 13.67
N ALA A 88 -16.87 12.04 13.37
CA ALA A 88 -17.87 11.68 14.37
C ALA A 88 -17.73 10.23 14.86
N ASP A 89 -17.06 9.38 14.09
CA ASP A 89 -16.84 7.97 14.36
C ASP A 89 -15.43 7.55 13.92
N ALA A 90 -14.98 6.39 14.39
CA ALA A 90 -13.63 5.91 14.19
C ALA A 90 -13.36 5.49 12.73
N PRO A 91 -12.33 6.06 12.06
CA PRO A 91 -11.95 5.64 10.72
C PRO A 91 -11.33 4.24 10.73
N VAL A 92 -11.59 3.46 9.68
CA VAL A 92 -11.07 2.08 9.53
C VAL A 92 -10.14 1.90 8.35
N ALA A 93 -10.27 2.73 7.32
CA ALA A 93 -9.52 2.61 6.09
C ALA A 93 -9.40 3.98 5.43
N LEU A 94 -8.31 4.15 4.67
CA LEU A 94 -8.05 5.32 3.84
C LEU A 94 -7.72 4.88 2.42
N ALA A 95 -8.10 5.71 1.47
CA ALA A 95 -7.69 5.63 0.09
C ALA A 95 -7.66 7.05 -0.48
N TRP A 96 -7.02 7.24 -1.62
CA TRP A 96 -7.04 8.51 -2.31
C TRP A 96 -6.96 8.30 -3.81
N GLY A 97 -7.35 9.32 -4.56
CA GLY A 97 -7.22 9.30 -6.01
C GLY A 97 -7.73 10.58 -6.66
N LEU A 98 -7.56 10.64 -7.98
CA LEU A 98 -8.11 11.70 -8.81
C LEU A 98 -9.57 11.40 -9.14
N VAL A 99 -10.44 12.33 -8.79
CA VAL A 99 -11.88 12.24 -9.04
C VAL A 99 -12.27 13.33 -10.02
N PHE A 100 -12.97 12.98 -11.09
CA PHE A 100 -13.43 13.95 -12.06
C PHE A 100 -14.67 14.70 -11.54
N ASP A 101 -14.53 16.00 -11.31
CA ASP A 101 -15.65 16.88 -10.96
C ASP A 101 -16.33 17.38 -12.24
N ARG A 102 -17.43 16.72 -12.63
CA ARG A 102 -18.25 17.09 -13.81
C ARG A 102 -18.79 18.53 -13.75
N THR A 103 -18.89 19.14 -12.56
CA THR A 103 -19.37 20.52 -12.43
C THR A 103 -18.30 21.55 -12.75
N LYS A 104 -17.03 21.15 -12.62
CA LYS A 104 -15.85 21.99 -12.89
C LYS A 104 -15.06 21.58 -14.12
N ASP A 105 -15.42 20.45 -14.73
CA ASP A 105 -14.70 19.86 -15.87
C ASP A 105 -13.21 19.65 -15.57
N ALA A 106 -12.91 19.17 -14.35
CA ALA A 106 -11.55 19.06 -13.85
C ALA A 106 -11.38 17.87 -12.91
N TYR A 107 -10.19 17.26 -12.90
CA TYR A 107 -9.80 16.28 -11.91
C TYR A 107 -9.43 16.96 -10.59
N GLU A 108 -9.86 16.36 -9.49
CA GLU A 108 -9.57 16.81 -8.15
C GLU A 108 -9.01 15.66 -7.31
N ILE A 109 -7.95 15.94 -6.56
CA ILE A 109 -7.41 14.99 -5.60
C ILE A 109 -8.36 14.91 -4.41
N ARG A 110 -8.82 13.70 -4.09
CA ARG A 110 -9.68 13.44 -2.93
C ARG A 110 -9.12 12.30 -2.10
N LEU A 111 -9.23 12.46 -0.79
CA LEU A 111 -9.05 11.39 0.18
C LEU A 111 -10.41 10.81 0.52
N PHE A 112 -10.46 9.50 0.72
CA PHE A 112 -11.65 8.73 1.06
C PHE A 112 -11.42 8.02 2.39
N THR A 113 -12.48 7.96 3.20
CA THR A 113 -12.47 7.20 4.45
C THR A 113 -13.84 6.58 4.69
N ALA A 114 -13.84 5.44 5.39
CA ALA A 114 -15.03 4.85 5.99
C ALA A 114 -14.86 4.75 7.51
N THR A 115 -15.96 4.74 8.25
CA THR A 115 -16.01 4.62 9.72
C THR A 115 -16.66 3.31 10.18
N GLN A 116 -16.34 2.84 11.39
CA GLN A 116 -16.68 1.47 11.81
C GLN A 116 -18.04 1.28 12.50
N TYR A 117 -18.32 2.06 13.54
CA TYR A 117 -19.36 1.76 14.53
C TYR A 117 -20.70 2.39 14.17
N GLN A 118 -20.64 3.56 13.54
CA GLN A 118 -21.72 4.16 12.79
C GLN A 118 -21.25 4.19 11.34
N PRO A 119 -21.39 3.07 10.59
CA PRO A 119 -20.83 2.96 9.26
C PRO A 119 -21.26 4.14 8.39
N ALA A 120 -20.26 4.89 7.99
CA ALA A 120 -20.41 6.07 7.15
C ALA A 120 -19.14 6.22 6.33
N TRP A 121 -19.21 7.06 5.32
CA TRP A 121 -18.07 7.37 4.47
C TRP A 121 -18.05 8.85 4.14
N THR A 122 -16.90 9.33 3.66
CA THR A 122 -16.80 10.66 3.07
C THR A 122 -15.63 10.72 2.11
N SER A 123 -15.65 11.71 1.24
CA SER A 123 -14.49 12.12 0.45
C SER A 123 -14.24 13.61 0.64
N PHE A 124 -12.97 14.00 0.79
CA PHE A 124 -12.61 15.36 1.16
C PHE A 124 -11.26 15.75 0.55
N LYS A 125 -11.03 17.07 0.47
CA LYS A 125 -9.72 17.62 0.10
C LYS A 125 -8.96 18.05 1.32
N VAL A 126 -7.63 18.08 1.23
CA VAL A 126 -6.80 18.66 2.28
C VAL A 126 -7.11 20.13 2.50
N ALA A 127 -7.64 20.87 1.51
CA ALA A 127 -8.03 22.27 1.67
C ALA A 127 -9.36 22.49 2.44
N GLU A 128 -10.19 21.45 2.64
CA GLU A 128 -11.50 21.56 3.29
C GLU A 128 -11.40 21.84 4.82
N PRO A 129 -12.51 22.23 5.47
CA PRO A 129 -12.56 22.39 6.93
C PRO A 129 -12.20 21.11 7.69
N LEU A 130 -11.67 21.26 8.92
CA LEU A 130 -11.20 20.14 9.74
C LEU A 130 -12.32 19.21 10.25
N THR A 131 -13.58 19.65 10.21
CA THR A 131 -14.73 18.82 10.58
C THR A 131 -15.41 18.33 9.31
N LEU A 132 -15.34 17.02 9.08
CA LEU A 132 -15.85 16.41 7.86
C LEU A 132 -17.31 15.97 8.03
N LYS A 133 -18.10 16.15 6.97
CA LYS A 133 -19.47 15.63 6.90
C LYS A 133 -19.43 14.19 6.37
N LEU A 134 -20.03 13.28 7.13
CA LEU A 134 -20.12 11.86 6.80
C LEU A 134 -21.49 11.53 6.17
N ALA A 135 -21.49 10.68 5.15
CA ALA A 135 -22.68 10.11 4.54
C ALA A 135 -22.87 8.67 5.08
N PRO A 136 -24.07 8.30 5.57
CA PRO A 136 -24.30 7.00 6.18
C PRO A 136 -24.15 5.86 5.14
N LEU A 137 -23.62 4.74 5.59
CA LEU A 137 -23.56 3.49 4.82
C LEU A 137 -24.65 2.53 5.31
N PRO A 138 -25.33 1.82 4.40
CA PRO A 138 -26.33 0.82 4.77
C PRO A 138 -25.66 -0.51 5.17
N THR A 139 -24.58 -0.49 5.97
CA THR A 139 -23.78 -1.66 6.34
C THR A 139 -23.79 -1.90 7.85
N VAL A 140 -23.40 -3.11 8.28
CA VAL A 140 -23.28 -3.44 9.71
C VAL A 140 -21.93 -2.99 10.24
N THR A 141 -20.87 -3.21 9.46
CA THR A 141 -19.54 -2.65 9.71
C THR A 141 -18.90 -2.19 8.40
N ALA A 142 -17.86 -1.38 8.50
CA ALA A 142 -16.92 -1.17 7.41
C ALA A 142 -15.55 -1.61 7.91
N THR A 143 -14.82 -2.36 7.08
CA THR A 143 -13.49 -2.89 7.47
C THR A 143 -12.40 -2.60 6.46
N HIS A 144 -12.76 -2.49 5.18
CA HIS A 144 -11.82 -2.17 4.13
C HIS A 144 -12.50 -1.34 3.05
N ILE A 145 -11.71 -0.60 2.28
CA ILE A 145 -12.16 0.10 1.09
C ILE A 145 -11.20 -0.16 -0.06
N ALA A 146 -11.72 -0.14 -1.29
CA ALA A 146 -10.94 -0.12 -2.51
C ALA A 146 -11.47 0.99 -3.42
N LEU A 147 -10.59 1.60 -4.21
CA LEU A 147 -10.94 2.58 -5.23
C LEU A 147 -10.66 1.99 -6.62
N GLY A 148 -11.53 2.32 -7.58
CA GLY A 148 -11.35 1.94 -8.97
C GLY A 148 -12.53 2.39 -9.81
N ASP A 149 -12.35 2.58 -11.11
CA ASP A 149 -13.48 2.84 -12.02
C ASP A 149 -14.18 1.52 -12.35
N PHE A 150 -15.03 1.06 -11.44
CA PHE A 150 -15.67 -0.26 -11.55
C PHE A 150 -16.82 -0.27 -12.55
N ASN A 151 -17.39 0.88 -12.90
CA ASN A 151 -18.47 0.96 -13.90
C ASN A 151 -18.04 1.52 -15.27
N GLY A 152 -16.77 1.91 -15.43
CA GLY A 152 -16.21 2.38 -16.70
C GLY A 152 -16.70 3.78 -17.11
N ASP A 153 -17.16 4.61 -16.17
CA ASP A 153 -17.63 5.97 -16.46
C ASP A 153 -16.54 7.05 -16.36
N GLY A 154 -15.29 6.63 -16.16
CA GLY A 154 -14.11 7.48 -16.03
C GLY A 154 -13.97 8.12 -14.65
N ILE A 155 -14.82 7.75 -13.68
CA ILE A 155 -14.79 8.26 -12.31
C ILE A 155 -14.45 7.12 -11.35
N LEU A 156 -13.56 7.40 -10.40
CA LEU A 156 -13.26 6.43 -9.36
C LEU A 156 -14.49 6.17 -8.48
N ASP A 157 -14.82 4.89 -8.38
CA ASP A 157 -15.81 4.34 -7.48
C ASP A 157 -15.15 3.83 -6.18
N LEU A 158 -15.83 4.04 -5.06
CA LEU A 158 -15.47 3.51 -3.76
C LEU A 158 -16.21 2.21 -3.54
N ALA A 159 -15.49 1.11 -3.38
CA ALA A 159 -16.02 -0.15 -2.87
C ALA A 159 -15.74 -0.24 -1.37
N VAL A 160 -16.75 -0.53 -0.56
CA VAL A 160 -16.63 -0.68 0.90
C VAL A 160 -17.01 -2.10 1.30
N LEU A 161 -16.10 -2.76 2.03
CA LEU A 161 -16.28 -4.12 2.51
C LEU A 161 -16.88 -4.15 3.92
N ASP A 162 -18.08 -4.72 4.02
CA ASP A 162 -18.78 -5.08 5.25
C ASP A 162 -18.54 -6.56 5.56
N SER A 163 -17.51 -6.86 6.35
CA SER A 163 -17.12 -8.24 6.65
C SER A 163 -18.05 -8.96 7.63
N LEU A 164 -18.88 -8.23 8.39
CA LEU A 164 -19.89 -8.83 9.28
C LEU A 164 -21.25 -8.96 8.59
N GLY A 165 -21.64 -7.97 7.79
CA GLY A 165 -22.83 -8.02 6.94
C GLY A 165 -22.62 -8.77 5.62
N LEU A 166 -21.40 -9.26 5.37
CA LEU A 166 -21.00 -10.06 4.21
C LEU A 166 -21.41 -9.44 2.87
N LYS A 167 -21.02 -8.18 2.65
CA LYS A 167 -21.30 -7.50 1.38
C LYS A 167 -20.26 -6.48 1.00
N ILE A 168 -20.21 -6.18 -0.29
CA ILE A 168 -19.47 -5.05 -0.84
C ILE A 168 -20.49 -4.00 -1.29
N VAL A 169 -20.34 -2.75 -0.87
CA VAL A 169 -21.23 -1.65 -1.25
C VAL A 169 -20.47 -0.55 -1.98
N PHE A 170 -21.15 0.11 -2.93
CA PHE A 170 -20.56 1.16 -3.78
C PHE A 170 -21.27 2.49 -3.60
N PRO A 171 -20.97 3.28 -2.55
CA PRO A 171 -21.73 4.50 -2.26
C PRO A 171 -21.54 5.65 -3.25
N THR A 172 -20.47 5.64 -4.05
CA THR A 172 -20.18 6.68 -5.05
C THR A 172 -20.72 6.34 -6.44
N ALA A 173 -21.15 5.09 -6.65
CA ALA A 173 -21.45 4.51 -7.94
C ALA A 173 -22.90 4.03 -8.04
N LYS A 174 -23.41 3.86 -9.26
CA LYS A 174 -24.68 3.16 -9.50
C LYS A 174 -24.44 1.66 -9.71
N ILE A 175 -23.76 1.04 -8.75
CA ILE A 175 -23.40 -0.39 -8.76
C ILE A 175 -24.17 -1.08 -7.64
N ASP A 176 -24.81 -2.19 -7.96
CA ASP A 176 -25.54 -2.99 -6.97
C ASP A 176 -24.54 -3.64 -5.98
N PRO A 177 -24.90 -3.75 -4.68
CA PRO A 177 -24.06 -4.45 -3.72
C PRO A 177 -23.82 -5.91 -4.09
N ILE A 178 -22.61 -6.40 -3.79
CA ILE A 178 -22.27 -7.82 -3.94
C ILE A 178 -22.58 -8.55 -2.64
N ASP A 179 -23.39 -9.60 -2.71
CA ASP A 179 -23.66 -10.49 -1.57
C ASP A 179 -22.58 -11.57 -1.46
N LEU A 180 -21.85 -11.55 -0.34
CA LEU A 180 -20.80 -12.51 -0.03
C LEU A 180 -21.30 -13.68 0.82
N ALA A 181 -22.52 -13.63 1.36
CA ALA A 181 -23.06 -14.67 2.24
C ALA A 181 -23.01 -16.10 1.66
N PRO A 182 -23.18 -16.33 0.33
CA PRO A 182 -23.04 -17.66 -0.25
C PRO A 182 -21.60 -18.21 -0.27
N TYR A 183 -20.58 -17.33 -0.15
CA TYR A 183 -19.18 -17.66 -0.46
C TYR A 183 -18.23 -17.45 0.73
N ALA A 184 -18.59 -16.55 1.66
CA ALA A 184 -17.77 -16.14 2.78
C ALA A 184 -18.44 -16.46 4.12
N GLN A 185 -17.63 -16.71 5.14
CA GLN A 185 -18.09 -16.93 6.51
C GLN A 185 -17.96 -15.65 7.34
N VAL A 186 -18.90 -15.46 8.28
CA VAL A 186 -18.84 -14.40 9.28
C VAL A 186 -17.65 -14.65 10.23
N CYS A 187 -17.04 -13.57 10.75
CA CYS A 187 -16.03 -13.54 11.83
C CYS A 187 -14.54 -13.47 11.45
N HIS A 188 -14.18 -13.21 10.19
CA HIS A 188 -12.78 -13.00 9.81
C HIS A 188 -12.55 -11.65 9.12
N VAL A 189 -11.35 -11.09 9.31
CA VAL A 189 -10.95 -9.86 8.62
C VAL A 189 -10.81 -10.21 7.14
N ALA A 190 -11.57 -9.51 6.31
CA ALA A 190 -11.51 -9.66 4.88
C ALA A 190 -10.92 -8.39 4.27
N PHE A 191 -10.21 -8.56 3.16
CA PHE A 191 -9.58 -7.46 2.42
C PHE A 191 -10.05 -7.50 0.98
N LEU A 192 -10.14 -6.33 0.38
CA LEU A 192 -10.66 -6.11 -0.96
C LEU A 192 -9.57 -5.48 -1.82
N ALA A 193 -9.39 -5.97 -3.04
CA ALA A 193 -8.57 -5.33 -4.05
C ALA A 193 -9.28 -5.40 -5.41
N GLY A 194 -8.96 -4.47 -6.30
CA GLY A 194 -9.38 -4.48 -7.69
C GLY A 194 -8.21 -4.83 -8.63
N GLY A 195 -8.52 -5.43 -9.77
CA GLY A 195 -7.57 -5.75 -10.84
C GLY A 195 -8.32 -6.21 -12.08
N ASP A 196 -7.72 -6.11 -13.26
CA ASP A 196 -8.27 -6.68 -14.49
C ASP A 196 -7.70 -8.10 -14.64
N PHE A 197 -8.46 -9.12 -14.21
CA PHE A 197 -7.94 -10.48 -14.06
C PHE A 197 -8.09 -11.33 -15.33
N ASP A 198 -8.98 -10.96 -16.25
CA ASP A 198 -9.16 -11.67 -17.52
C ASP A 198 -8.80 -10.84 -18.76
N ARG A 199 -8.36 -9.59 -18.56
CA ARG A 199 -7.83 -8.67 -19.58
C ARG A 199 -8.89 -8.20 -20.57
N ASP A 200 -10.13 -8.07 -20.13
CA ASP A 200 -11.20 -7.48 -20.92
C ASP A 200 -11.25 -5.94 -20.81
N GLY A 201 -10.48 -5.37 -19.86
CA GLY A 201 -10.36 -3.94 -19.63
C GLY A 201 -11.34 -3.40 -18.58
N ASP A 202 -12.23 -4.22 -18.05
CA ASP A 202 -13.08 -3.89 -16.91
C ASP A 202 -12.36 -4.25 -15.60
N LEU A 203 -12.50 -3.40 -14.58
CA LEU A 203 -11.88 -3.68 -13.28
C LEU A 203 -12.72 -4.69 -12.51
N ASP A 204 -12.13 -5.85 -12.21
CA ASP A 204 -12.70 -6.91 -11.39
C ASP A 204 -12.42 -6.72 -9.91
N LEU A 205 -12.95 -7.63 -9.08
CA LEU A 205 -12.72 -7.63 -7.64
C LEU A 205 -12.23 -8.98 -7.12
N VAL A 206 -11.29 -8.91 -6.17
CA VAL A 206 -10.86 -10.05 -5.36
C VAL A 206 -11.04 -9.77 -3.88
N VAL A 207 -11.59 -10.75 -3.16
CA VAL A 207 -11.78 -10.70 -1.71
C VAL A 207 -10.93 -11.77 -1.05
N ALA A 208 -10.02 -11.37 -0.17
CA ALA A 208 -9.40 -12.29 0.78
C ALA A 208 -10.41 -12.59 1.88
N SER A 209 -10.92 -13.82 1.93
CA SER A 209 -11.88 -14.27 2.94
C SER A 209 -11.40 -15.56 3.58
N ASN A 210 -11.01 -15.49 4.85
CA ASN A 210 -10.54 -16.63 5.63
C ASN A 210 -9.33 -17.32 4.97
N ASN A 211 -9.51 -18.49 4.37
CA ASN A 211 -8.46 -19.27 3.70
C ASN A 211 -8.41 -19.10 2.18
N SER A 212 -9.35 -18.35 1.60
CA SER A 212 -9.60 -18.34 0.16
C SER A 212 -9.62 -16.92 -0.40
N LEU A 213 -9.13 -16.79 -1.64
CA LEU A 213 -9.46 -15.66 -2.48
C LEU A 213 -10.76 -15.95 -3.21
N LEU A 214 -11.70 -15.00 -3.19
CA LEU A 214 -12.96 -15.05 -3.93
C LEU A 214 -12.88 -14.02 -5.05
N PHE A 215 -13.07 -14.45 -6.29
CA PHE A 215 -12.96 -13.61 -7.48
C PHE A 215 -14.34 -13.28 -8.04
N PHE A 216 -14.57 -12.00 -8.32
CA PHE A 216 -15.80 -11.48 -8.89
C PHE A 216 -15.48 -10.77 -10.20
N GLU A 217 -15.96 -11.34 -11.29
CA GLU A 217 -15.87 -10.82 -12.65
C GLU A 217 -16.84 -9.66 -12.81
N ASN A 218 -16.36 -8.57 -13.39
CA ASN A 218 -17.18 -7.46 -13.81
C ASN A 218 -17.67 -7.71 -15.24
N GLU A 219 -18.92 -8.17 -15.41
CA GLU A 219 -19.52 -8.41 -16.74
C GLU A 219 -19.95 -7.08 -17.43
N CYS A 220 -19.05 -6.09 -17.39
CA CYS A 220 -19.20 -4.67 -17.76
C CYS A 220 -20.12 -3.82 -16.87
N LEU A 221 -19.84 -2.51 -16.82
CA LEU A 221 -20.66 -1.49 -16.17
C LEU A 221 -20.92 -1.76 -14.68
N GLY A 222 -19.97 -2.39 -14.00
CA GLY A 222 -20.04 -2.71 -12.57
C GLY A 222 -20.97 -3.88 -12.24
N LYS A 223 -21.27 -4.75 -13.21
CA LYS A 223 -22.11 -5.94 -12.97
C LYS A 223 -21.25 -7.09 -12.49
N PHE A 224 -21.03 -7.14 -11.19
CA PHE A 224 -20.19 -8.16 -10.58
C PHE A 224 -20.89 -9.51 -10.42
N LYS A 225 -20.14 -10.57 -10.71
CA LYS A 225 -20.58 -11.96 -10.55
C LYS A 225 -19.45 -12.80 -10.00
N TYR A 226 -19.77 -13.65 -9.02
CA TYR A 226 -18.80 -14.62 -8.52
C TYR A 226 -18.34 -15.55 -9.65
N ARG A 227 -17.03 -15.65 -9.84
CA ARG A 227 -16.45 -16.40 -10.96
C ARG A 227 -15.68 -17.63 -10.51
N THR A 228 -14.77 -17.48 -9.56
CA THR A 228 -13.97 -18.59 -9.05
C THR A 228 -13.43 -18.29 -7.64
N SER A 229 -12.80 -19.29 -7.03
CA SER A 229 -12.05 -19.11 -5.78
C SER A 229 -10.77 -19.93 -5.79
N LEU A 230 -9.79 -19.47 -5.00
CA LEU A 230 -8.53 -20.14 -4.81
C LEU A 230 -8.24 -20.28 -3.32
N VAL A 231 -8.08 -21.52 -2.86
CA VAL A 231 -7.71 -21.81 -1.47
C VAL A 231 -6.21 -21.70 -1.31
N LEU A 232 -5.75 -20.79 -0.45
CA LEU A 232 -4.33 -20.45 -0.32
C LEU A 232 -3.78 -20.67 1.08
N GLY A 233 -4.58 -20.49 2.12
CA GLY A 233 -4.06 -20.27 3.46
C GLY A 233 -5.03 -20.64 4.56
N HIS A 234 -4.99 -19.88 5.64
CA HIS A 234 -5.84 -20.03 6.81
C HIS A 234 -6.44 -18.69 7.22
N MET A 235 -5.67 -17.59 7.19
CA MET A 235 -6.16 -16.27 7.56
C MET A 235 -5.57 -15.19 6.64
N LEU A 236 -5.99 -15.14 5.39
CA LEU A 236 -5.52 -14.16 4.42
C LEU A 236 -5.82 -12.74 4.91
N ARG A 237 -4.79 -11.88 4.91
CA ARG A 237 -4.88 -10.56 5.55
C ARG A 237 -4.53 -9.37 4.67
N ALA A 238 -3.78 -9.52 3.58
CA ALA A 238 -3.63 -8.42 2.64
C ALA A 238 -3.28 -8.97 1.27
N ILE A 239 -3.64 -8.20 0.25
CA ILE A 239 -3.44 -8.52 -1.15
C ILE A 239 -2.79 -7.29 -1.78
N ALA A 240 -1.68 -7.48 -2.51
CA ALA A 240 -1.22 -6.56 -3.53
C ALA A 240 -1.49 -7.20 -4.90
N VAL A 241 -1.99 -6.40 -5.85
CA VAL A 241 -2.31 -6.83 -7.21
C VAL A 241 -1.44 -6.03 -8.17
N ALA A 242 -0.70 -6.72 -9.03
CA ALA A 242 0.13 -6.14 -10.06
C ALA A 242 0.57 -7.22 -11.06
N ASP A 243 1.10 -6.81 -12.20
CA ASP A 243 1.84 -7.71 -13.09
C ASP A 243 3.25 -7.92 -12.50
N PHE A 244 3.49 -9.08 -11.88
CA PHE A 244 4.75 -9.37 -11.17
C PHE A 244 5.74 -10.18 -12.02
N ASP A 245 5.32 -10.71 -13.17
CA ASP A 245 6.19 -11.47 -14.08
C ASP A 245 6.30 -10.87 -15.49
N ASP A 246 5.76 -9.67 -15.67
CA ASP A 246 5.78 -8.88 -16.91
C ASP A 246 5.04 -9.58 -18.07
N ASP A 247 4.04 -10.42 -17.78
CA ASP A 247 3.22 -11.13 -18.80
C ASP A 247 1.96 -10.34 -19.23
N GLY A 248 1.71 -9.21 -18.56
CA GLY A 248 0.60 -8.30 -18.79
C GLY A 248 -0.71 -8.71 -18.12
N LYS A 249 -0.73 -9.72 -17.24
CA LYS A 249 -1.89 -10.09 -16.43
C LYS A 249 -1.70 -9.63 -14.98
N ALA A 250 -2.80 -9.29 -14.33
CA ALA A 250 -2.75 -8.98 -12.91
C ALA A 250 -2.56 -10.26 -12.08
N ASP A 251 -1.37 -10.40 -11.48
CA ASP A 251 -1.03 -11.40 -10.48
C ASP A 251 -1.39 -10.93 -9.05
N LEU A 252 -1.23 -11.81 -8.06
CA LEU A 252 -1.49 -11.48 -6.65
C LEU A 252 -0.36 -11.85 -5.71
N ALA A 253 -0.12 -10.96 -4.76
CA ALA A 253 0.82 -11.09 -3.66
C ALA A 253 0.01 -11.07 -2.35
N VAL A 254 -0.06 -12.21 -1.65
CA VAL A 254 -0.96 -12.42 -0.51
C VAL A 254 -0.19 -12.76 0.75
N VAL A 255 -0.55 -12.15 1.87
CA VAL A 255 0.02 -12.48 3.18
C VAL A 255 -0.96 -13.22 4.08
N ASP A 256 -0.42 -14.19 4.82
CA ASP A 256 -1.14 -14.99 5.80
C ASP A 256 -0.39 -14.94 7.16
N PRO A 257 -0.86 -14.15 8.13
CA PRO A 257 -0.30 -14.09 9.47
C PRO A 257 -0.32 -15.45 10.19
N ALA A 258 -1.35 -16.28 10.01
CA ALA A 258 -1.47 -17.56 10.70
C ALA A 258 -0.45 -18.59 10.19
N PHE A 259 0.00 -18.45 8.94
CA PHE A 259 1.08 -19.25 8.37
C PHE A 259 2.46 -18.59 8.39
N SER A 260 2.57 -17.35 8.90
CA SER A 260 3.80 -16.56 8.83
C SER A 260 4.39 -16.55 7.42
N ALA A 261 3.56 -16.33 6.41
CA ALA A 261 3.96 -16.54 5.02
C ALA A 261 3.44 -15.48 4.06
N PHE A 262 4.27 -15.20 3.06
CA PHE A 262 3.90 -14.58 1.81
C PHE A 262 3.63 -15.66 0.75
N THR A 263 2.59 -15.47 -0.06
CA THR A 263 2.23 -16.32 -1.20
C THR A 263 2.13 -15.47 -2.45
N TYR A 264 2.90 -15.83 -3.48
CA TYR A 264 2.75 -15.32 -4.83
C TYR A 264 1.80 -16.24 -5.61
N VAL A 265 0.75 -15.64 -6.16
CA VAL A 265 -0.28 -16.27 -6.97
C VAL A 265 -0.14 -15.74 -8.39
N HIS A 266 0.15 -16.64 -9.32
CA HIS A 266 0.26 -16.32 -10.72
C HIS A 266 -1.11 -16.44 -11.40
N ASN A 267 -1.44 -15.47 -12.23
CA ASN A 267 -2.61 -15.47 -13.08
C ASN A 267 -2.28 -16.13 -14.42
N GLU A 268 -2.75 -17.36 -14.61
CA GLU A 268 -2.53 -18.09 -15.86
C GLU A 268 -3.43 -17.58 -17.00
N GLY A 269 -4.36 -16.67 -16.70
CA GLY A 269 -5.37 -16.14 -17.59
C GLY A 269 -6.66 -16.95 -17.55
N CYS A 270 -7.73 -16.39 -18.15
CA CYS A 270 -9.04 -17.04 -18.24
C CYS A 270 -9.58 -17.53 -16.89
N TRP A 271 -9.40 -16.73 -15.83
CA TRP A 271 -9.85 -17.06 -14.46
C TRP A 271 -9.15 -18.29 -13.84
N SER A 272 -7.95 -18.63 -14.34
CA SER A 272 -7.10 -19.70 -13.81
C SER A 272 -5.96 -19.10 -12.99
N PHE A 273 -5.79 -19.57 -11.75
CA PHE A 273 -4.78 -19.06 -10.84
C PHE A 273 -4.03 -20.20 -10.16
N SER A 274 -2.72 -20.04 -9.97
CA SER A 274 -1.90 -21.06 -9.31
C SER A 274 -0.93 -20.45 -8.30
N ILE A 275 -0.55 -21.24 -7.29
CA ILE A 275 0.46 -20.83 -6.32
C ILE A 275 1.83 -21.00 -6.96
N ALA A 276 2.44 -19.90 -7.40
CA ALA A 276 3.76 -19.92 -8.02
C ALA A 276 4.88 -19.98 -6.97
N GLN A 277 4.72 -19.31 -5.83
CA GLN A 277 5.71 -19.34 -4.76
C GLN A 277 5.10 -19.11 -3.38
N ARG A 278 5.73 -19.70 -2.36
CA ARG A 278 5.48 -19.36 -0.96
C ARG A 278 6.80 -19.13 -0.24
N ILE A 279 6.90 -18.00 0.45
CA ILE A 279 8.06 -17.64 1.27
C ILE A 279 7.62 -17.60 2.72
N LYS A 280 8.29 -18.39 3.55
CA LYS A 280 8.13 -18.31 4.99
C LYS A 280 8.86 -17.06 5.50
N LEU A 281 8.14 -16.29 6.30
CA LEU A 281 8.62 -15.14 7.03
C LEU A 281 8.74 -15.51 8.53
N ASP A 282 9.47 -14.73 9.32
CA ASP A 282 9.67 -15.07 10.75
C ASP A 282 8.68 -14.36 11.69
N GLY A 283 7.88 -13.42 11.20
CA GLY A 283 6.79 -12.78 11.93
C GLY A 283 5.41 -13.06 11.37
N GLU A 284 4.40 -12.32 11.85
CA GLU A 284 3.02 -12.39 11.37
C GLU A 284 2.83 -11.32 10.28
N PRO A 285 2.89 -11.65 8.98
CA PRO A 285 2.72 -10.63 7.95
C PRO A 285 1.27 -10.13 7.92
N VAL A 286 1.08 -8.82 8.04
CA VAL A 286 -0.27 -8.22 8.19
C VAL A 286 -0.59 -7.15 7.14
N ALA A 287 0.41 -6.64 6.43
CA ALA A 287 0.23 -5.70 5.33
C ALA A 287 1.30 -5.94 4.27
N ILE A 288 0.96 -5.64 3.02
CA ILE A 288 1.84 -5.78 1.87
C ILE A 288 1.59 -4.64 0.89
N VAL A 289 2.66 -4.08 0.32
CA VAL A 289 2.59 -3.07 -0.76
C VAL A 289 3.61 -3.42 -1.84
N ALA A 290 3.28 -3.12 -3.09
CA ALA A 290 4.15 -3.32 -4.24
C ALA A 290 4.75 -2.00 -4.71
N ALA A 291 6.05 -2.00 -4.99
CA ALA A 291 6.77 -0.84 -5.53
C ALA A 291 8.14 -1.26 -6.04
N ASP A 292 8.73 -0.50 -6.97
CA ASP A 292 10.11 -0.72 -7.38
C ASP A 292 11.09 -0.10 -6.34
N PHE A 293 11.49 -0.89 -5.34
CA PHE A 293 12.35 -0.44 -4.25
C PHE A 293 13.85 -0.47 -4.59
N ASN A 294 14.22 -1.05 -5.73
CA ASN A 294 15.61 -1.23 -6.15
C ASN A 294 15.92 -0.61 -7.54
N ARG A 295 14.91 -0.02 -8.20
CA ARG A 295 14.97 0.64 -9.52
C ARG A 295 15.38 -0.28 -10.68
N ASP A 296 15.08 -1.57 -10.58
CA ASP A 296 15.32 -2.51 -11.68
C ASP A 296 14.18 -2.57 -12.71
N GLY A 297 13.11 -1.80 -12.47
CA GLY A 297 11.92 -1.72 -13.32
C GLY A 297 10.86 -2.76 -13.00
N ARG A 298 11.08 -3.65 -12.03
CA ARG A 298 10.08 -4.61 -11.55
C ARG A 298 9.52 -4.18 -10.20
N LEU A 299 8.25 -4.49 -9.98
CA LEU A 299 7.62 -4.25 -8.69
C LEU A 299 8.10 -5.30 -7.68
N ASP A 300 8.85 -4.83 -6.68
CA ASP A 300 9.19 -5.55 -5.46
C ASP A 300 8.01 -5.50 -4.46
N LEU A 301 8.16 -6.14 -3.30
CA LEU A 301 7.16 -6.13 -2.23
C LEU A 301 7.76 -5.69 -0.90
N ALA A 302 7.04 -4.86 -0.15
CA ALA A 302 7.32 -4.61 1.26
C ALA A 302 6.24 -5.24 2.13
N VAL A 303 6.63 -6.04 3.11
CA VAL A 303 5.74 -6.80 3.99
C VAL A 303 5.93 -6.37 5.44
N ALA A 304 4.86 -5.88 6.08
CA ALA A 304 4.87 -5.56 7.50
C ALA A 304 4.65 -6.83 8.33
N GLU A 305 5.59 -7.17 9.20
CA GLU A 305 5.51 -8.33 10.07
C GLU A 305 5.17 -7.91 11.51
N TYR A 306 3.89 -8.08 11.85
CA TYR A 306 3.37 -7.84 13.19
C TYR A 306 4.06 -8.75 14.21
N GLY A 307 4.36 -8.20 15.39
CA GLY A 307 5.03 -8.90 16.49
C GLY A 307 6.55 -9.07 16.31
N ALA A 308 7.03 -9.16 15.06
CA ALA A 308 8.46 -9.13 14.73
C ALA A 308 9.05 -7.71 14.62
N ASP A 309 8.19 -6.68 14.65
CA ASP A 309 8.55 -5.26 14.65
C ASP A 309 9.48 -4.87 13.48
N ARG A 310 9.18 -5.40 12.29
CA ARG A 310 10.00 -5.19 11.10
C ARG A 310 9.16 -5.13 9.83
N VAL A 311 9.78 -4.56 8.80
CA VAL A 311 9.32 -4.65 7.41
C VAL A 311 10.33 -5.48 6.62
N THR A 312 9.88 -6.52 5.92
CA THR A 312 10.71 -7.33 5.02
C THR A 312 10.48 -6.87 3.58
N ILE A 313 11.56 -6.55 2.87
CA ILE A 313 11.55 -6.28 1.43
C ILE A 313 11.83 -7.59 0.69
N LEU A 314 10.94 -7.97 -0.20
CA LEU A 314 11.07 -9.09 -1.12
C LEU A 314 11.34 -8.54 -2.53
N ALA A 315 12.54 -8.78 -3.06
CA ALA A 315 12.87 -8.38 -4.42
C ALA A 315 12.23 -9.31 -5.44
N ASN A 316 11.74 -8.74 -6.53
CA ASN A 316 11.17 -9.46 -7.66
C ASN A 316 12.24 -9.74 -8.72
N LEU A 317 12.50 -11.02 -8.96
CA LEU A 317 13.49 -11.52 -9.91
C LEU A 317 12.83 -12.01 -11.22
N GLY A 318 11.73 -11.37 -11.62
CA GLY A 318 10.92 -11.70 -12.81
C GLY A 318 9.98 -12.87 -12.54
N GLY A 319 8.94 -12.66 -11.72
CA GLY A 319 7.99 -13.70 -11.33
C GLY A 319 8.51 -14.65 -10.25
N LYS A 320 9.62 -14.30 -9.59
CA LYS A 320 10.16 -15.04 -8.44
C LYS A 320 10.67 -14.09 -7.39
N PHE A 321 10.17 -14.22 -6.17
CA PHE A 321 10.55 -13.36 -5.07
C PHE A 321 11.69 -13.96 -4.23
N GLY A 322 12.53 -13.09 -3.70
CA GLY A 322 13.56 -13.43 -2.71
C GLY A 322 13.60 -12.38 -1.60
N VAL A 323 13.95 -12.78 -0.37
CA VAL A 323 14.19 -11.82 0.70
C VAL A 323 15.43 -11.00 0.35
N ASP A 324 15.25 -9.71 0.14
CA ASP A 324 16.34 -8.77 -0.13
C ASP A 324 16.91 -8.21 1.18
N ARG A 325 16.04 -7.60 2.00
CA ARG A 325 16.44 -7.05 3.31
C ARG A 325 15.30 -7.05 4.31
N GLN A 326 15.68 -6.95 5.58
CA GLN A 326 14.76 -6.79 6.71
C GLN A 326 15.09 -5.50 7.44
N ILE A 327 14.07 -4.69 7.71
CA ILE A 327 14.20 -3.35 8.27
C ILE A 327 13.48 -3.33 9.62
N ALA A 328 14.24 -3.13 10.69
CA ALA A 328 13.65 -2.97 12.02
C ALA A 328 12.86 -1.66 12.08
N VAL A 329 11.62 -1.74 12.56
CA VAL A 329 10.72 -0.60 12.77
C VAL A 329 10.20 -0.61 14.21
N GLY A 330 9.28 0.31 14.53
CA GLY A 330 8.63 0.36 15.81
C GLY A 330 7.65 -0.79 16.03
N LYS A 331 6.97 -0.75 17.17
CA LYS A 331 6.15 -1.86 17.65
C LYS A 331 4.90 -2.07 16.80
N ASN A 332 4.70 -3.33 16.39
CA ASN A 332 3.50 -3.80 15.71
C ASN A 332 3.17 -3.00 14.43
N PRO A 333 3.98 -3.10 13.36
CA PRO A 333 3.63 -2.51 12.08
C PRO A 333 2.37 -3.17 11.52
N ILE A 334 1.44 -2.36 11.00
CA ILE A 334 0.11 -2.82 10.59
C ILE A 334 -0.36 -2.31 9.22
N SER A 335 0.27 -1.27 8.69
CA SER A 335 -0.07 -0.68 7.40
C SER A 335 1.17 0.02 6.82
N LEU A 336 1.28 -0.01 5.50
CA LEU A 336 2.40 0.53 4.73
C LEU A 336 1.86 1.44 3.64
N ALA A 337 2.58 2.51 3.34
CA ALA A 337 2.36 3.32 2.15
C ALA A 337 3.70 3.67 1.52
N VAL A 338 3.68 3.91 0.22
CA VAL A 338 4.87 4.12 -0.61
C VAL A 338 4.83 5.55 -1.16
N GLY A 339 5.97 6.23 -1.17
CA GLY A 339 6.15 7.56 -1.75
C GLY A 339 7.63 7.92 -1.81
N ASP A 340 8.00 8.92 -2.60
CA ASP A 340 9.34 9.49 -2.66
C ASP A 340 9.41 10.73 -1.75
N PHE A 341 9.58 10.50 -0.44
CA PHE A 341 9.40 11.54 0.56
C PHE A 341 10.58 12.52 0.62
N ASP A 342 11.78 12.09 0.24
CA ASP A 342 13.00 12.92 0.21
C ASP A 342 13.41 13.38 -1.21
N ARG A 343 12.60 13.01 -2.23
CA ARG A 343 12.83 13.27 -3.66
C ARG A 343 14.16 12.77 -4.19
N ASN A 344 14.71 11.71 -3.61
CA ASN A 344 15.87 11.03 -4.17
C ASN A 344 15.50 10.18 -5.40
N GLY A 345 14.19 10.02 -5.67
CA GLY A 345 13.58 9.29 -6.77
C GLY A 345 13.48 7.78 -6.54
N ILE A 346 13.88 7.29 -5.37
CA ILE A 346 13.76 5.91 -4.92
C ILE A 346 12.60 5.91 -3.95
N LEU A 347 11.71 4.94 -4.09
CA LEU A 347 10.53 4.88 -3.24
C LEU A 347 10.90 4.50 -1.80
N ASP A 348 10.38 5.32 -0.87
CA ASP A 348 10.45 5.18 0.58
C ASP A 348 9.19 4.48 1.12
N LEU A 349 9.16 4.25 2.44
CA LEU A 349 8.01 3.66 3.12
C LEU A 349 7.53 4.49 4.30
N ALA A 350 6.23 4.74 4.37
CA ALA A 350 5.55 5.18 5.57
C ALA A 350 4.94 3.95 6.28
N VAL A 351 5.19 3.81 7.58
CA VAL A 351 4.84 2.62 8.37
C VAL A 351 3.98 3.01 9.56
N ALA A 352 2.73 2.55 9.57
CA ALA A 352 1.82 2.73 10.69
C ALA A 352 2.07 1.68 11.78
N LEU A 353 2.15 2.11 13.04
CA LEU A 353 2.61 1.29 14.17
C LEU A 353 1.54 1.21 15.26
N TYR A 354 0.85 0.08 15.35
CA TYR A 354 -0.25 -0.12 16.29
C TYR A 354 0.21 -0.03 17.76
N GLY A 355 1.43 -0.50 18.04
CA GLY A 355 2.01 -0.50 19.39
C GLY A 355 2.56 0.86 19.83
N GLY A 356 2.54 1.88 18.96
CA GLY A 356 3.02 3.23 19.22
C GLY A 356 1.91 4.28 19.42
N GLY A 357 2.30 5.56 19.48
CA GLY A 357 1.42 6.71 19.72
C GLY A 357 1.43 7.19 21.17
N PRO A 358 0.61 8.20 21.54
CA PRO A 358 0.61 8.79 22.88
C PRO A 358 0.37 7.81 24.04
N SER A 359 -0.22 6.65 23.76
CA SER A 359 -0.54 5.59 24.74
C SER A 359 0.32 4.33 24.63
N GLY A 360 1.31 4.29 23.73
CA GLY A 360 2.09 3.09 23.39
C GLY A 360 3.59 3.21 23.68
N THR A 361 4.38 2.25 23.18
CA THR A 361 5.85 2.23 23.28
C THR A 361 6.46 2.60 21.93
N GLY A 362 6.45 3.89 21.59
CA GLY A 362 7.08 4.42 20.36
C GLY A 362 6.16 5.32 19.53
N PRO A 363 6.58 5.75 18.32
CA PRO A 363 5.76 6.59 17.45
C PRO A 363 4.62 5.79 16.81
N ALA A 364 3.51 6.46 16.45
CA ALA A 364 2.42 5.84 15.68
C ALA A 364 2.73 5.74 14.17
N LEU A 365 3.75 6.47 13.71
CA LEU A 365 4.21 6.51 12.33
C LEU A 365 5.74 6.57 12.28
N GLN A 366 6.33 5.79 11.39
CA GLN A 366 7.72 5.93 10.97
C GLN A 366 7.82 6.13 9.46
N VAL A 367 8.83 6.88 9.03
CA VAL A 367 9.23 6.93 7.62
C VAL A 367 10.57 6.21 7.50
N VAL A 368 10.65 5.26 6.58
CA VAL A 368 11.85 4.50 6.24
C VAL A 368 12.35 5.04 4.91
N TYR A 369 13.44 5.78 4.95
CA TYR A 369 14.08 6.32 3.76
C TYR A 369 14.97 5.27 3.11
N ASN A 370 14.70 5.00 1.84
CA ASN A 370 15.39 3.99 1.07
C ASN A 370 16.72 4.53 0.54
N PRO A 371 17.86 4.01 1.02
CA PRO A 371 19.17 4.58 0.74
C PRO A 371 19.76 4.12 -0.59
N MET A 372 19.13 3.15 -1.26
CA MET A 372 19.82 2.31 -2.23
C MET A 372 20.09 3.03 -3.56
N CYS A 373 21.28 3.61 -3.66
CA CYS A 373 22.07 3.46 -4.87
C CYS A 373 22.76 2.09 -4.78
N ALA A 374 22.39 1.10 -5.60
CA ALA A 374 23.30 -0.03 -5.81
C ALA A 374 24.64 0.50 -6.36
N ALA A 375 25.74 -0.24 -6.18
CA ALA A 375 27.04 0.17 -6.74
C ALA A 375 26.97 0.45 -8.26
N ASP A 376 26.03 -0.19 -8.95
CA ASP A 376 25.76 -0.06 -10.37
C ASP A 376 24.85 1.15 -10.70
N ASP A 377 24.11 1.68 -9.71
CA ASP A 377 23.23 2.85 -9.85
C ASP A 377 23.97 4.18 -9.67
N CYS A 378 25.06 4.22 -8.90
CA CYS A 378 25.92 5.40 -8.80
C CYS A 378 26.57 5.79 -10.14
N ALA A 379 26.60 4.89 -11.12
CA ALA A 379 27.07 5.15 -12.48
C ALA A 379 25.96 5.69 -13.40
N LYS A 380 24.69 5.42 -13.09
CA LYS A 380 23.54 5.96 -13.81
C LYS A 380 23.18 7.30 -13.15
N LYS A 381 23.60 8.41 -13.78
CA LYS A 381 23.17 9.74 -13.32
C LYS A 381 21.65 9.74 -13.18
N PRO A 382 21.09 10.29 -12.08
CA PRO A 382 19.66 10.59 -12.05
C PRO A 382 19.31 11.45 -13.28
N PRO A 383 18.09 11.36 -13.83
CA PRO A 383 17.63 12.31 -14.83
C PRO A 383 17.54 13.69 -14.17
N CYS A 384 18.67 14.40 -14.13
CA CYS A 384 18.73 15.82 -13.83
C CYS A 384 18.24 16.61 -15.04
N GLU A 385 17.01 16.37 -15.48
CA GLU A 385 16.27 17.35 -16.26
C GLU A 385 14.84 17.38 -15.73
N PRO A 386 14.33 18.55 -15.30
CA PRO A 386 12.90 18.69 -15.08
C PRO A 386 12.20 18.30 -16.38
N VAL A 387 11.23 17.38 -16.29
CA VAL A 387 10.36 17.01 -17.41
C VAL A 387 9.81 18.31 -17.98
N LYS A 388 10.30 18.68 -19.17
CA LYS A 388 9.81 19.84 -19.89
C LYS A 388 8.33 19.56 -20.20
N PRO A 389 7.39 20.46 -19.86
CA PRO A 389 5.98 20.22 -20.17
C PRO A 389 5.83 19.96 -21.68
N PRO A 390 4.94 19.05 -22.09
CA PRO A 390 4.73 18.74 -23.49
C PRO A 390 4.44 20.04 -24.26
N CYS A 391 5.11 20.18 -25.40
CA CYS A 391 4.97 21.34 -26.28
C CYS A 391 3.48 21.63 -26.51
N GLN A 392 3.02 22.79 -26.04
CA GLN A 392 1.77 23.35 -26.53
C GLN A 392 1.98 23.64 -28.02
N THR A 393 1.27 22.92 -28.87
CA THR A 393 1.16 23.22 -30.30
C THR A 393 0.42 24.55 -30.48
N PRO A 394 0.74 25.30 -31.56
CA PRO A 394 1.04 26.73 -31.53
C PRO A 394 -0.14 27.68 -31.27
#